data_AF-A0A535EFX0-F1
#
_entry.id   AF-A0A535EFX0-F1
#
_cell.length_a   1.000
_cell.length_b   1.000
_cell.length_c   1.000
_cell.angle_alpha   90.00
_cell.angle_beta   90.00
_cell.angle_gamma   90.00
#
_symmetry.space_group_name_H-M   'P 1'
#
loop_
_entity.id
_entity.type
_entity.pdbx_description
1 polymer ?
#
loop_
_entity_poly.entity_id
_entity_poly.type
_entity_poly.pdbx_seq_one_letter_code
_entity_poly.pdbx_strand_id
1 'polypeptide(L)'
;MYIRHDVPIDQPAREVRRQLLGPPERWLPASVVDASEERRYRVRVGFKAAAGRISKEVELTVGAPEAPGDWLVVPVAWRATGPGGLFPVLDGKLTVQPLGPHSSILWIGATYRPPMGGLGRELDDVALHNVASATTEDFVAGVAARLSELAANHPA
;
A
#
# COMPACT_ATOMS: atom_id res chain seq x y z
N MET A 1 -11.61 -7.52 -8.80
CA MET A 1 -11.56 -6.20 -9.48
C MET A 1 -10.14 -5.66 -9.43
N TYR A 2 -9.72 -4.85 -10.39
CA TYR A 2 -8.38 -4.26 -10.46
C TYR A 2 -8.40 -2.79 -10.03
N ILE A 3 -7.39 -2.36 -9.30
CA ILE A 3 -7.19 -0.99 -8.83
C ILE A 3 -5.78 -0.57 -9.25
N ARG A 4 -5.67 0.63 -9.80
CA ARG A 4 -4.39 1.31 -10.05
C ARG A 4 -4.45 2.70 -9.46
N HIS A 5 -3.41 3.08 -8.74
CA HIS A 5 -3.24 4.42 -8.24
C HIS A 5 -1.77 4.82 -8.29
N ASP A 6 -1.50 6.05 -8.69
CA ASP A 6 -0.17 6.62 -8.82
C ASP A 6 -0.06 7.91 -8.00
N VAL A 7 1.11 8.09 -7.39
CA VAL A 7 1.46 9.24 -6.58
C VAL A 7 2.82 9.74 -7.04
N PRO A 8 2.91 10.97 -7.59
CA PRO A 8 4.20 11.58 -7.89
C PRO A 8 4.97 11.85 -6.60
N ILE A 9 6.29 11.69 -6.67
CA ILE A 9 7.22 11.98 -5.57
C ILE A 9 8.27 12.95 -6.11
N ASP A 10 8.42 14.09 -5.44
CA ASP A 10 9.39 15.15 -5.78
C ASP A 10 10.81 14.79 -5.33
N GLN A 11 11.21 13.54 -5.56
CA GLN A 11 12.54 13.01 -5.28
C GLN A 11 12.99 12.12 -6.45
N PRO A 12 14.30 12.09 -6.79
CA PRO A 12 14.81 11.22 -7.84
C PRO A 12 14.51 9.74 -7.59
N ALA A 13 14.18 8.99 -8.64
CA ALA A 13 13.83 7.57 -8.52
C ALA A 13 14.90 6.73 -7.80
N ARG A 14 16.19 7.04 -7.98
CA ARG A 14 17.28 6.35 -7.29
C ARG A 14 17.18 6.44 -5.76
N GLU A 15 16.79 7.60 -5.23
CA GLU A 15 16.70 7.83 -3.79
C GLU A 15 15.49 7.09 -3.24
N VAL A 16 14.34 7.23 -3.90
CA VAL A 16 13.10 6.53 -3.55
C VAL A 16 13.29 5.02 -3.60
N ARG A 17 13.95 4.48 -4.64
CA ARG A 17 14.28 3.05 -4.77
C ARG A 17 15.13 2.56 -3.61
N ARG A 18 16.16 3.32 -3.22
CA ARG A 18 17.01 2.96 -2.08
C ARG A 18 16.21 2.90 -0.77
N GLN A 19 15.31 3.85 -0.54
CA GLN A 19 14.46 3.83 0.64
C GLN A 19 13.49 2.64 0.62
N LEU A 20 12.89 2.34 -0.53
CA LEU A 20 11.96 1.22 -0.69
C LEU A 20 12.63 -0.16 -0.58
N LEU A 21 13.91 -0.28 -0.96
CA LEU A 21 14.74 -1.48 -0.74
C LEU A 21 15.14 -1.67 0.73
N GLY A 22 15.05 -0.62 1.54
CA GLY A 22 15.33 -0.67 2.97
C GLY A 22 14.27 -1.46 3.75
N PRO A 23 14.47 -1.60 5.07
CA PRO A 23 13.53 -2.30 5.94
C PRO A 23 12.10 -1.72 5.81
N PRO A 24 11.07 -2.55 5.53
CA PRO A 24 9.69 -2.08 5.33
C PRO A 24 9.14 -1.20 6.44
N GLU A 25 9.57 -1.42 7.68
CA GLU A 25 9.18 -0.64 8.86
C GLU A 25 9.48 0.86 8.71
N ARG A 26 10.45 1.23 7.86
CA ARG A 26 10.82 2.64 7.65
C ARG A 26 9.84 3.35 6.72
N TRP A 27 9.37 2.69 5.67
CA TRP A 27 8.56 3.30 4.61
C TRP A 27 7.08 2.92 4.66
N LEU A 28 6.69 1.91 5.42
CA LEU A 28 5.29 1.63 5.67
C LEU A 28 4.64 2.79 6.44
N PRO A 29 3.35 3.12 6.15
CA PRO A 29 2.62 4.14 6.88
C PRO A 29 2.61 3.80 8.38
N ALA A 30 2.70 4.83 9.23
CA ALA A 30 3.10 4.79 10.64
C ALA A 30 2.11 4.09 11.61
N SER A 31 1.62 2.92 11.25
CA SER A 31 0.76 2.10 12.09
C SER A 31 1.09 0.64 11.82
N VAL A 32 2.21 0.15 12.37
CA VAL A 32 2.36 -1.08 13.19
C VAL A 32 3.84 -1.44 13.39
N VAL A 33 4.15 -2.00 14.57
CA VAL A 33 5.43 -2.65 14.92
C VAL A 33 5.14 -4.00 15.58
N ASP A 34 4.77 -5.02 14.80
CA ASP A 34 4.92 -6.41 15.25
C ASP A 34 5.20 -7.28 14.02
N ALA A 35 6.45 -7.73 13.91
CA ALA A 35 6.89 -8.68 12.90
C ALA A 35 6.49 -10.08 13.39
N SER A 36 5.36 -10.58 12.91
CA SER A 36 4.85 -11.88 13.35
C SER A 36 5.69 -13.03 12.80
N GLU A 37 6.24 -12.86 11.59
CA GLU A 37 7.09 -13.79 10.83
C GLU A 37 7.94 -12.97 9.82
N GLU A 38 9.00 -13.55 9.24
CA GLU A 38 9.82 -12.88 8.22
C GLU A 38 8.92 -12.33 7.09
N ARG A 39 8.90 -10.99 6.92
CA ARG A 39 8.11 -10.23 5.93
C ARG A 39 6.60 -10.11 6.16
N ARG A 40 6.11 -10.39 7.36
CA ARG A 40 4.70 -10.22 7.72
C ARG A 40 4.55 -9.18 8.82
N TYR A 41 3.71 -8.19 8.55
CA TYR A 41 3.46 -7.03 9.39
C TYR A 41 1.97 -6.96 9.67
N ARG A 42 1.54 -6.64 10.89
CA ARG A 42 0.20 -6.04 11.00
C ARG A 42 0.32 -4.62 10.43
N VAL A 43 -0.74 -4.01 9.92
CA VAL A 43 -0.76 -2.57 9.62
C VAL A 43 -2.19 -2.06 9.77
N ARG A 44 -2.37 -0.78 10.08
CA ARG A 44 -3.69 -0.15 10.03
C ARG A 44 -3.88 0.51 8.67
N VAL A 45 -4.86 0.03 7.91
CA VAL A 45 -5.29 0.62 6.64
C VAL A 45 -6.68 1.25 6.82
N GLY A 46 -7.00 2.26 6.02
CA GLY A 46 -8.26 2.96 6.15
C GLY A 46 -8.48 3.98 5.06
N PHE A 47 -9.51 4.78 5.21
CA PHE A 47 -9.87 5.85 4.28
C PHE A 47 -10.64 6.94 5.03
N LYS A 48 -10.70 8.13 4.43
CA LYS A 48 -11.52 9.25 4.94
C LYS A 48 -12.96 9.10 4.45
N ALA A 49 -13.92 9.17 5.37
CA ALA A 49 -15.35 9.21 5.09
C ALA A 49 -15.99 10.47 5.71
N ALA A 50 -17.24 10.78 5.34
CA ALA A 50 -17.95 11.96 5.83
C ALA A 50 -18.04 12.01 7.37
N ALA A 51 -18.20 10.86 8.03
CA ALA A 51 -18.29 10.74 9.48
C ALA A 51 -16.92 10.66 10.20
N GLY A 52 -15.80 10.69 9.46
CA GLY A 52 -14.45 10.57 10.02
C GLY A 52 -13.58 9.51 9.32
N ARG A 53 -12.43 9.18 9.91
CA ARG A 53 -11.54 8.14 9.38
C ARG A 53 -12.05 6.75 9.78
N ILE A 54 -12.29 5.91 8.79
CA ILE A 54 -12.57 4.49 9.00
C ILE A 54 -11.27 3.73 8.79
N SER A 55 -10.90 2.85 9.72
CA SER A 55 -9.67 2.07 9.60
C SER A 55 -9.81 0.70 10.25
N LYS A 56 -9.03 -0.27 9.76
CA LYS A 56 -8.95 -1.63 10.29
C LYS A 56 -7.50 -2.11 10.28
N GLU A 57 -7.19 -2.99 11.22
CA GLU A 57 -5.95 -3.75 11.19
C GLU A 57 -6.00 -4.86 10.13
N VAL A 58 -4.93 -5.00 9.38
CA VAL A 58 -4.71 -6.05 8.38
C VAL A 58 -3.34 -6.68 8.62
N GLU A 59 -3.20 -7.93 8.22
CA GLU A 59 -1.91 -8.58 8.06
C GLU A 59 -1.40 -8.31 6.64
N LEU A 60 -0.31 -7.56 6.53
CA LEU A 60 0.40 -7.21 5.31
C LEU A 60 1.62 -8.13 5.14
N THR A 61 1.80 -8.67 3.96
CA THR A 61 3.02 -9.34 3.52
C THR A 61 3.76 -8.47 2.51
N VAL A 62 5.07 -8.34 2.67
CA VAL A 62 5.94 -7.63 1.72
C VAL A 62 6.87 -8.64 1.04
N GLY A 63 6.72 -8.81 -0.26
CA GLY A 63 7.51 -9.76 -1.05
C GLY A 63 8.96 -9.33 -1.26
N ALA A 64 9.75 -10.20 -1.89
CA ALA A 64 11.09 -9.86 -2.32
C ALA A 64 11.03 -8.78 -3.43
N PRO A 65 11.86 -7.72 -3.37
CA PRO A 65 11.92 -6.72 -4.43
C PRO A 65 12.49 -7.29 -5.74
N GLU A 66 11.93 -6.83 -6.86
CA GLU A 66 12.38 -7.11 -8.22
C GLU A 66 12.78 -5.79 -8.90
N ALA A 67 13.94 -5.72 -9.56
CA ALA A 67 14.45 -4.48 -10.16
C ALA A 67 14.64 -4.61 -11.69
N PRO A 68 13.55 -4.63 -12.49
CA PRO A 68 13.66 -4.68 -13.94
C PRO A 68 14.09 -3.30 -14.49
N GLY A 69 15.37 -3.19 -14.86
CA GLY A 69 15.95 -1.95 -15.39
C GLY A 69 15.90 -0.80 -14.39
N ASP A 70 15.29 0.32 -14.81
CA ASP A 70 15.17 1.52 -13.98
C ASP A 70 13.99 1.48 -13.00
N TRP A 71 13.21 0.40 -13.02
CA TRP A 71 12.06 0.23 -12.14
C TRP A 71 12.46 -0.55 -10.89
N LEU A 72 11.65 -0.41 -9.85
CA LEU A 72 11.68 -1.27 -8.67
C LEU A 72 10.26 -1.69 -8.36
N VAL A 73 10.03 -2.99 -8.23
CA VAL A 73 8.74 -3.60 -7.97
C VAL A 73 8.82 -4.34 -6.65
N VAL A 74 7.90 -4.08 -5.73
CA VAL A 74 7.78 -4.76 -4.44
C VAL A 74 6.37 -5.37 -4.36
N PRO A 75 6.24 -6.70 -4.40
CA PRO A 75 4.96 -7.36 -4.18
C PRO A 75 4.43 -7.04 -2.78
N VAL A 76 3.15 -6.72 -2.67
CA VAL A 76 2.46 -6.49 -1.40
C VAL A 76 1.13 -7.19 -1.41
N ALA A 77 0.76 -7.82 -0.30
CA ALA A 77 -0.55 -8.43 -0.15
C ALA A 77 -1.05 -8.18 1.27
N TRP A 78 -2.36 -7.98 1.46
CA TRP A 78 -2.92 -7.92 2.80
C TRP A 78 -4.23 -8.65 2.95
N ARG A 79 -4.51 -9.06 4.19
CA ARG A 79 -5.77 -9.70 4.61
C ARG A 79 -6.23 -9.14 5.94
N ALA A 80 -7.53 -8.99 6.14
CA ALA A 80 -8.08 -8.52 7.40
C ALA A 80 -7.77 -9.47 8.56
N THR A 81 -7.41 -8.93 9.73
CA THR A 81 -7.31 -9.72 10.98
C THR A 81 -8.69 -9.85 11.64
N GLY A 82 -8.96 -11.01 12.27
CA GLY A 82 -10.16 -11.27 13.10
C GLY A 82 -11.40 -11.87 12.39
N PRO A 83 -12.41 -12.32 13.16
CA PRO A 83 -13.67 -12.85 12.62
C PRO A 83 -14.54 -11.74 12.01
N GLY A 84 -15.08 -11.98 10.81
CA GLY A 84 -15.92 -11.01 10.09
C GLY A 84 -15.16 -10.28 8.98
N GLY A 85 -14.97 -10.97 7.86
CA GLY A 85 -14.29 -10.48 6.66
C GLY A 85 -15.01 -9.31 6.00
N LEU A 86 -14.91 -8.11 6.56
CA LEU A 86 -15.44 -6.87 5.96
C LEU A 86 -14.33 -5.98 5.39
N PHE A 87 -13.12 -6.50 5.24
CA PHE A 87 -12.04 -5.77 4.60
C PHE A 87 -11.42 -6.59 3.47
N PRO A 88 -11.03 -5.90 2.39
CA PRO A 88 -10.56 -6.54 1.18
C PRO A 88 -9.30 -7.37 1.35
N VAL A 89 -9.24 -8.54 0.70
CA VAL A 89 -7.97 -9.20 0.42
C VAL A 89 -7.35 -8.51 -0.78
N LEU A 90 -6.22 -7.85 -0.57
CA LEU A 90 -5.47 -7.18 -1.64
C LEU A 90 -4.25 -8.02 -2.01
N ASP A 91 -4.00 -8.14 -3.31
CA ASP A 91 -2.79 -8.69 -3.89
C ASP A 91 -2.30 -7.72 -4.97
N GLY A 92 -1.14 -7.12 -4.77
CA GLY A 92 -0.65 -6.06 -5.64
C GLY A 92 0.86 -5.88 -5.64
N LYS A 93 1.29 -4.85 -6.35
CA LYS A 93 2.70 -4.52 -6.54
C LYS A 93 2.88 -3.02 -6.41
N LEU A 94 3.72 -2.59 -5.47
CA LEU A 94 4.24 -1.24 -5.42
C LEU A 94 5.36 -1.12 -6.45
N THR A 95 5.31 -0.11 -7.30
CA THR A 95 6.31 0.11 -8.34
C THR A 95 6.80 1.54 -8.31
N VAL A 96 8.12 1.71 -8.31
CA VAL A 96 8.78 3.01 -8.47
C VAL A 96 9.40 3.08 -9.85
N GLN A 97 9.17 4.19 -10.55
CA GLN A 97 9.80 4.47 -11.83
C GLN A 97 10.22 5.95 -11.93
N PRO A 98 11.22 6.29 -12.76
CA PRO A 98 11.56 7.67 -13.06
C PRO A 98 10.42 8.42 -13.75
N LEU A 99 10.19 9.67 -13.34
CA LEU A 99 9.36 10.64 -14.07
C LEU A 99 10.24 11.73 -14.72
N GLY A 100 11.38 12.02 -14.11
CA GLY A 100 12.42 12.89 -14.63
C GLY A 100 13.70 12.82 -13.78
N PRO A 101 14.68 13.70 -14.02
CA PRO A 101 15.94 13.69 -13.27
C PRO A 101 15.78 13.93 -11.76
N HIS A 102 14.71 14.65 -11.37
CA HIS A 102 14.47 15.09 -9.99
C HIS A 102 13.16 14.57 -9.40
N SER A 103 12.41 13.75 -10.15
CA SER A 103 11.10 13.25 -9.71
C SER A 103 10.88 11.81 -10.13
N SER A 104 9.99 11.14 -9.40
CA SER A 104 9.60 9.76 -9.64
C SER A 104 8.09 9.59 -9.43
N ILE A 105 7.58 8.42 -9.81
CA ILE A 105 6.22 8.01 -9.51
C ILE A 105 6.29 6.72 -8.70
N LEU A 106 5.57 6.69 -7.58
CA LEU A 106 5.16 5.45 -6.93
C LEU A 106 3.77 5.11 -7.42
N TRP A 107 3.56 3.89 -7.90
CA TRP A 107 2.22 3.42 -8.24
C TRP A 107 1.97 2.02 -7.70
N ILE A 108 0.70 1.71 -7.46
CA ILE A 108 0.25 0.35 -7.15
C ILE A 108 -0.60 -0.18 -8.29
N GLY A 109 -0.38 -1.43 -8.66
CA GLY A 109 -1.35 -2.24 -9.39
C GLY A 109 -1.79 -3.38 -8.50
N ALA A 110 -3.09 -3.48 -8.21
CA ALA A 110 -3.60 -4.45 -7.26
C ALA A 110 -4.92 -5.07 -7.71
N THR A 111 -5.11 -6.33 -7.35
CA THR A 111 -6.39 -7.02 -7.45
C THR A 111 -6.99 -7.18 -6.06
N TYR A 112 -8.29 -6.93 -5.98
CA TYR A 112 -9.08 -7.18 -4.79
C TYR A 112 -10.15 -8.24 -5.08
N ARG A 113 -10.30 -9.18 -4.14
CA ARG A 113 -11.41 -10.14 -4.08
C ARG A 113 -12.36 -9.83 -2.92
N PRO A 114 -13.65 -9.52 -3.20
CA PRO A 114 -14.67 -9.33 -2.17
C PRO A 114 -14.71 -10.48 -1.17
N PRO A 115 -15.00 -10.20 0.10
CA PRO A 115 -15.13 -11.26 1.09
C PRO A 115 -16.33 -12.15 0.75
N MET A 116 -16.07 -13.42 0.45
CA MET A 116 -17.14 -14.41 0.28
C MET A 116 -17.62 -14.85 1.67
N GLY A 117 -18.89 -14.57 2.01
CA GLY A 117 -19.54 -15.18 3.19
C GLY A 117 -20.11 -14.26 4.28
N GLY A 118 -20.41 -12.98 4.01
CA GLY A 118 -21.19 -12.15 4.94
C GLY A 118 -22.69 -12.42 4.82
N LEU A 119 -23.30 -12.99 5.85
CA LEU A 119 -24.76 -13.08 6.00
C LEU A 119 -25.41 -11.70 5.83
N GLY A 120 -26.22 -11.54 4.78
CA GLY A 120 -27.06 -10.36 4.56
C GLY A 120 -27.01 -9.86 3.12
N ARG A 121 -28.19 -9.65 2.53
CA ARG A 121 -28.41 -9.06 1.21
C ARG A 121 -27.47 -7.86 0.97
N GLU A 122 -26.74 -7.90 -0.14
CA GLU A 122 -26.24 -6.73 -0.87
C GLU A 122 -25.69 -5.58 0.00
N LEU A 123 -24.54 -5.78 0.64
CA LEU A 123 -23.61 -4.64 0.69
C LEU A 123 -23.22 -4.40 -0.77
N ASP A 124 -23.79 -3.35 -1.38
CA ASP A 124 -23.59 -2.99 -2.78
C ASP A 124 -22.11 -3.18 -3.15
N ASP A 125 -21.84 -4.06 -4.12
CA ASP A 125 -20.48 -4.37 -4.57
C ASP A 125 -19.72 -3.10 -4.96
N VAL A 126 -20.44 -2.06 -5.38
CA VAL A 126 -19.90 -0.72 -5.66
C VAL A 126 -19.40 -0.05 -4.37
N ALA A 127 -20.13 -0.13 -3.27
CA ALA A 127 -19.69 0.43 -1.99
C ALA A 127 -18.43 -0.28 -1.47
N LEU A 128 -18.37 -1.62 -1.57
CA LEU A 128 -17.18 -2.39 -1.18
C LEU A 128 -15.99 -2.11 -2.11
N HIS A 129 -16.24 -1.93 -3.41
CA HIS A 129 -15.21 -1.52 -4.36
C HIS A 129 -14.65 -0.13 -4.00
N ASN A 130 -15.51 0.85 -3.74
CA ASN A 130 -15.10 2.20 -3.36
C ASN A 130 -14.28 2.20 -2.07
N VAL A 131 -14.68 1.40 -1.08
CA VAL A 131 -13.91 1.21 0.15
C VAL A 131 -12.53 0.62 -0.15
N ALA A 132 -12.44 -0.39 -1.01
CA ALA A 132 -11.16 -1.00 -1.39
C ALA A 132 -10.25 -0.03 -2.15
N SER A 133 -10.80 0.72 -3.10
CA SER A 133 -10.08 1.77 -3.84
C SER A 133 -9.58 2.85 -2.91
N ALA A 134 -10.45 3.45 -2.09
CA ALA A 134 -10.08 4.50 -1.14
C ALA A 134 -9.04 4.03 -0.11
N THR A 135 -9.13 2.77 0.35
CA THR A 135 -8.14 2.17 1.26
C THR A 135 -6.78 2.00 0.59
N THR A 136 -6.78 1.59 -0.69
CA THR A 136 -5.57 1.41 -1.48
C THR A 136 -4.90 2.76 -1.78
N GLU A 137 -5.69 3.77 -2.11
CA GLU A 137 -5.25 5.14 -2.34
C GLU A 137 -4.62 5.76 -1.08
N ASP A 138 -5.29 5.69 0.08
CA ASP A 138 -4.75 6.18 1.36
C ASP A 138 -3.43 5.48 1.72
N PHE A 139 -3.35 4.16 1.48
CA PHE A 139 -2.13 3.39 1.70
C PHE A 139 -0.97 3.86 0.83
N VAL A 140 -1.17 3.95 -0.49
CA VAL A 140 -0.10 4.35 -1.43
C VAL A 140 0.32 5.80 -1.20
N ALA A 141 -0.63 6.70 -0.94
CA ALA A 141 -0.33 8.07 -0.57
C ALA A 141 0.50 8.14 0.73
N GLY A 142 0.18 7.32 1.72
CA GLY A 142 0.96 7.17 2.95
C GLY A 142 2.39 6.68 2.69
N VAL A 143 2.57 5.63 1.89
CA VAL A 143 3.90 5.12 1.52
C VAL A 143 4.69 6.18 0.74
N ALA A 144 4.06 6.85 -0.23
CA ALA A 144 4.70 7.89 -1.02
C ALA A 144 5.20 9.06 -0.17
N ALA A 145 4.37 9.52 0.79
CA ALA A 145 4.76 10.57 1.73
C ALA A 145 5.99 10.16 2.56
N ARG A 146 5.99 8.93 3.11
CA ARG A 146 7.13 8.42 3.91
C ARG A 146 8.40 8.25 3.08
N LEU A 147 8.29 7.75 1.85
CA LEU A 147 9.43 7.64 0.95
C LEU A 147 9.98 9.01 0.56
N SER A 148 9.12 9.99 0.32
CA SER A 148 9.52 11.38 0.03
C SER A 148 10.32 11.98 1.20
N GLU A 149 9.81 11.87 2.42
CA GLU A 149 10.49 12.32 3.64
C GLU A 149 11.86 11.64 3.81
N LEU A 150 11.92 10.32 3.66
CA LEU A 150 13.16 9.55 3.84
C LEU A 150 14.21 9.91 2.80
N ALA A 151 13.80 10.05 1.54
CA ALA A 151 14.69 10.39 0.43
C ALA A 151 15.22 11.83 0.55
N ALA A 152 14.36 12.78 0.97
CA ALA A 152 14.77 14.16 1.19
C ALA A 152 15.76 14.32 2.35
N ASN A 153 15.60 13.52 3.41
CA ASN A 153 16.44 13.62 4.62
C ASN A 153 17.77 12.87 4.52
N HIS A 154 17.92 11.96 3.56
CA HIS A 154 19.16 11.18 3.38
C HIS A 154 19.60 11.19 1.91
N PRO A 155 19.83 12.35 1.25
CA PRO A 155 20.29 12.36 -0.13
C PRO A 155 21.63 11.61 -0.25
N ALA A 156 21.78 10.80 -1.31
CA ALA A 156 23.05 10.12 -1.63
C ALA A 156 24.18 11.12 -1.92
#